data_AF-A0A937P9J6-F1
#
_entry.id   AF-A0A937P9J6-F1
#
_cell.length_a   1.000
_cell.length_b   1.000
_cell.length_c   1.000
_cell.angle_alpha   90.00
_cell.angle_beta   90.00
_cell.angle_gamma   90.00
#
_symmetry.space_group_name_H-M   'P 1'
#
loop_
_entity.id
_entity.type
_entity.pdbx_description
1 polymer ?
#
loop_
_entity_poly.entity_id
_entity_poly.type
_entity_poly.pdbx_seq_one_letter_code
_entity_poly.pdbx_strand_id
1 'polypeptide(L)'
;MRLIGDQGSVSGEQEYIDIGVPKEWVPVLQKLGYTTIEKLKAVEKPGKLANDLNGYNKKNKLGLAGLSPEVVGKWILFSGSSGT
;
A
#
# COMPACT_ATOMS: atom_id res chain seq x y z
N MET A 1 12.53 -28.81 -1.55
CA MET A 1 11.33 -27.99 -1.79
C MET A 1 11.64 -26.96 -2.85
N ARG A 2 10.95 -26.99 -4.00
CA ARG A 2 11.12 -26.01 -5.08
C ARG A 2 9.93 -25.04 -5.03
N LEU A 3 10.22 -23.76 -5.27
CA LEU A 3 9.31 -22.66 -5.66
C LEU A 3 8.62 -21.84 -4.55
N ILE A 4 9.31 -20.79 -4.10
CA ILE A 4 8.76 -19.45 -3.84
C ILE A 4 9.66 -18.54 -4.70
N GLY A 5 9.33 -18.20 -5.94
CA GLY A 5 8.08 -17.57 -6.35
C GLY A 5 8.37 -16.09 -6.51
N ASP A 6 9.04 -15.74 -7.62
CA ASP A 6 9.28 -14.39 -8.14
C ASP A 6 10.12 -13.44 -7.25
N GLN A 7 11.39 -13.23 -7.61
CA GLN A 7 12.07 -11.96 -7.30
C GLN A 7 11.47 -10.87 -8.19
N GLY A 8 10.16 -10.63 -8.05
CA GLY A 8 9.48 -9.53 -8.70
C GLY A 8 9.90 -8.25 -7.99
N SER A 9 10.44 -7.30 -8.74
CA SER A 9 10.91 -6.00 -8.26
C SER A 9 9.85 -5.37 -7.34
N VAL A 10 10.07 -5.42 -6.02
CA VAL A 10 9.20 -4.75 -5.06
C VAL A 10 9.51 -3.26 -5.10
N SER A 11 8.48 -2.42 -5.09
CA SER A 11 8.69 -0.98 -5.06
C SER A 11 9.40 -0.61 -3.75
N GLY A 12 10.37 0.31 -3.84
CA GLY A 12 11.08 0.83 -2.69
C GLY A 12 10.16 1.61 -1.78
N GLU A 13 10.46 1.63 -0.47
CA GLU A 13 9.69 2.41 0.51
C GLU A 13 9.53 3.88 0.09
N GLN A 14 10.58 4.46 -0.49
CA GLN A 14 10.59 5.82 -1.03
C GLN A 14 9.49 6.06 -2.06
N GLU A 15 9.22 5.11 -2.97
CA GLU A 15 8.17 5.27 -3.98
C GLU A 15 6.77 5.37 -3.34
N TYR A 16 6.54 4.62 -2.26
CA TYR A 16 5.29 4.72 -1.51
C TYR A 16 5.18 6.07 -0.81
N ILE A 17 6.27 6.54 -0.20
CA ILE A 17 6.30 7.84 0.46
C ILE A 17 6.06 8.97 -0.56
N ASP A 18 6.60 8.87 -1.76
CA ASP A 18 6.45 9.86 -2.83
C ASP A 18 4.98 10.05 -3.24
N ILE A 19 4.21 8.96 -3.31
CA ILE A 19 2.76 9.02 -3.59
C ILE A 19 1.91 9.42 -2.36
N GLY A 20 2.54 9.71 -1.22
CA GLY A 20 1.90 10.13 0.02
C GLY A 20 1.55 8.99 0.99
N VAL A 21 2.08 7.78 0.79
CA VAL A 21 1.92 6.68 1.74
C VAL A 21 2.97 6.79 2.85
N PRO A 22 2.56 6.95 4.13
CA PRO A 22 3.49 6.92 5.26
C PRO A 22 4.29 5.61 5.34
N LYS A 23 5.59 5.72 5.66
CA LYS A 23 6.53 4.59 5.78
C LYS A 23 6.04 3.46 6.69
N GLU A 24 5.31 3.80 7.75
CA GLU A 24 4.76 2.83 8.71
C GLU A 24 3.72 1.89 8.07
N TRP A 25 3.08 2.36 7.00
CA TRP A 25 2.05 1.61 6.27
C TRP A 25 2.60 0.81 5.09
N VAL A 26 3.80 1.13 4.60
CA VAL A 26 4.51 0.37 3.56
C VAL A 26 4.63 -1.12 3.89
N PRO A 27 5.17 -1.54 5.06
CA PRO A 27 5.27 -2.95 5.38
C PRO A 27 3.90 -3.62 5.54
N VAL A 28 2.87 -2.86 5.96
CA VAL A 28 1.50 -3.36 6.07
C VAL A 28 0.91 -3.65 4.69
N LEU A 29 1.09 -2.73 3.74
CA LEU A 29 0.68 -2.90 2.35
C LEU A 29 1.33 -4.14 1.73
N GLN A 30 2.64 -4.29 1.90
CA GLN A 30 3.37 -5.47 1.43
C GLN A 30 2.83 -6.77 2.05
N LYS A 31 2.53 -6.76 3.37
CA LYS A 31 1.92 -7.90 4.07
C LYS A 31 0.52 -8.25 3.56
N LEU A 32 -0.25 -7.26 3.11
CA LEU A 32 -1.56 -7.46 2.49
C LEU A 32 -1.48 -7.90 1.02
N GLY A 33 -0.28 -7.93 0.42
CA GLY A 33 -0.02 -8.34 -0.96
C GLY A 33 0.15 -7.19 -1.97
N TYR A 34 0.13 -5.94 -1.48
CA TYR A 34 0.45 -4.73 -2.24
C TYR A 34 1.95 -4.47 -2.17
N THR A 35 2.72 -5.29 -2.88
CA THR A 35 4.19 -5.25 -2.89
C THR A 35 4.78 -4.21 -3.84
N THR A 36 3.98 -3.68 -4.77
CA THR A 36 4.37 -2.61 -5.71
C THR A 36 3.36 -1.46 -5.74
N ILE A 37 3.81 -0.28 -6.16
CA ILE A 37 2.94 0.89 -6.36
C ILE A 37 1.86 0.61 -7.40
N GLU A 38 2.18 -0.12 -8.47
CA GLU A 38 1.21 -0.51 -9.49
C GLU A 38 0.06 -1.33 -8.92
N LYS A 39 0.37 -2.31 -8.05
CA LYS A 39 -0.66 -3.10 -7.35
C LYS A 39 -1.52 -2.25 -6.42
N LEU A 40 -0.91 -1.28 -5.75
CA LEU A 40 -1.64 -0.33 -4.92
C LEU A 40 -2.57 0.54 -5.77
N LYS A 41 -2.09 1.08 -6.89
CA LYS A 41 -2.88 1.89 -7.83
C LYS A 41 -3.96 1.09 -8.56
N ALA A 42 -3.79 -0.22 -8.73
CA ALA A 42 -4.82 -1.11 -9.26
C ALA A 42 -6.03 -1.28 -8.33
N VAL A 43 -5.98 -0.74 -7.10
CA VAL A 43 -7.12 -0.76 -6.19
C VAL A 43 -8.20 0.20 -6.68
N GLU A 44 -9.30 -0.35 -7.16
CA GLU A 44 -10.45 0.47 -7.60
C GLU A 44 -11.18 1.16 -6.43
N LYS A 45 -11.18 0.52 -5.25
CA LYS A 45 -11.98 0.95 -4.08
C LYS A 45 -11.08 1.36 -2.91
N PRO A 46 -10.78 2.65 -2.72
CA PRO A 46 -9.96 3.12 -1.61
C PRO A 46 -10.58 2.81 -0.24
N GLY A 47 -11.91 2.85 -0.12
CA GLY A 47 -12.59 2.54 1.14
C GLY A 47 -12.39 1.10 1.62
N LYS A 48 -12.29 0.14 0.68
CA LYS A 48 -11.97 -1.25 1.01
C LYS A 48 -10.56 -1.34 1.59
N LEU A 49 -9.59 -0.78 0.88
CA LEU A 49 -8.18 -0.81 1.29
C LEU A 49 -7.97 -0.11 2.63
N ALA A 50 -8.58 1.06 2.85
CA ALA A 50 -8.55 1.75 4.14
C ALA A 50 -9.10 0.86 5.26
N ASN A 51 -10.22 0.16 5.03
CA ASN A 51 -10.78 -0.76 6.02
C ASN A 51 -9.85 -1.95 6.32
N ASP A 52 -9.26 -2.58 5.29
CA ASP A 52 -8.27 -3.65 5.45
C ASP A 52 -7.06 -3.19 6.27
N LEU A 53 -6.52 -2.00 5.95
CA LEU A 53 -5.37 -1.40 6.64
C LEU A 53 -5.69 -1.07 8.10
N ASN A 54 -6.80 -0.38 8.37
CA ASN A 54 -7.24 -0.08 9.74
C ASN A 54 -7.55 -1.35 10.54
N GLY A 55 -8.20 -2.33 9.91
CA GLY A 55 -8.45 -3.65 10.49
C GLY A 55 -7.16 -4.34 10.88
N TYR A 56 -6.15 -4.31 10.01
CA TYR A 56 -4.82 -4.86 10.31
C TYR A 56 -4.14 -4.11 11.46
N ASN A 57 -4.16 -2.78 11.47
CA ASN A 57 -3.60 -1.94 12.53
C ASN A 57 -4.22 -2.27 13.89
N LYS A 58 -5.56 -2.36 13.97
CA LYS A 58 -6.27 -2.72 15.21
C LYS A 58 -5.98 -4.16 15.65
N LYS A 59 -5.97 -5.11 14.70
CA LYS A 59 -5.72 -6.54 14.99
C LYS A 59 -4.30 -6.80 15.49
N ASN A 60 -3.31 -6.13 14.90
CA ASN A 60 -1.90 -6.27 15.27
C ASN A 60 -1.47 -5.27 16.36
N LYS A 61 -2.39 -4.43 16.87
CA LYS A 61 -2.12 -3.39 17.87
C LYS A 61 -0.90 -2.53 17.51
N LEU A 62 -0.81 -2.09 16.25
CA LEU A 62 0.35 -1.31 15.80
C LEU A 62 0.36 0.10 16.40
N GLY A 63 -0.81 0.63 16.81
CA GLY A 63 -0.93 1.98 17.38
C GLY A 63 -0.77 3.10 16.35
N LEU A 64 -0.91 2.79 15.06
CA LEU A 64 -0.79 3.76 13.98
C LEU A 64 -2.05 4.64 13.86
N ALA A 65 -1.89 5.83 13.30
CA ALA A 65 -3.00 6.71 12.99
C ALA A 65 -3.95 6.06 11.97
N GLY A 66 -5.25 6.06 12.25
CA GLY A 66 -6.24 5.46 11.36
C GLY A 66 -6.29 6.16 10.00
N LEU A 67 -6.45 5.38 8.93
CA LEU A 67 -6.50 5.90 7.56
C LEU A 67 -7.93 6.14 7.11
N SER A 68 -8.22 7.33 6.57
CA SER A 68 -9.51 7.60 5.95
C SER A 68 -9.53 7.13 4.49
N PRO A 69 -10.71 6.78 3.94
CA PRO A 69 -10.86 6.44 2.53
C PRO A 69 -10.35 7.54 1.60
N GLU A 70 -10.46 8.81 2.00
CA GLU A 70 -9.93 9.95 1.26
C GLU A 70 -8.40 9.94 1.17
N VAL A 71 -7.70 9.59 2.25
CA VAL A 71 -6.23 9.49 2.29
C VAL A 71 -5.75 8.37 1.38
N VAL A 72 -6.36 7.19 1.51
CA VAL A 72 -6.04 6.04 0.66
C VAL A 72 -6.40 6.31 -0.79
N GLY A 73 -7.50 7.03 -1.03
CA GLY A 73 -7.89 7.53 -2.34
C GLY A 73 -6.77 8.33 -2.99
N LYS A 74 -6.12 9.23 -2.25
CA LYS A 74 -4.99 10.00 -2.79
C LYS A 74 -3.84 9.11 -3.27
N TRP A 75 -3.51 8.02 -2.57
CA TRP A 75 -2.42 7.12 -2.97
C TRP A 75 -2.68 6.44 -4.32
N ILE A 76 -3.92 6.01 -4.52
CA ILE A 76 -4.36 5.32 -5.74
C ILE A 76 -4.53 6.33 -6.88
N LEU A 77 -5.12 7.49 -6.58
CA LEU A 77 -5.33 8.59 -7.52
C LEU A 77 -4.04 9.32 -7.89
N PHE A 78 -2.98 9.19 -7.08
CA PHE A 78 -1.67 9.73 -7.39
C PHE A 78 -1.09 8.97 -8.57
N SER A 79 -1.54 9.36 -9.75
CA SER A 79 -0.91 9.01 -11.01
C SER A 79 0.38 9.81 -11.07
N GLY A 80 1.38 9.36 -10.32
CA GLY A 80 2.77 9.68 -10.60
C GLY A 80 2.95 9.45 -12.09
N SER A 81 3.04 10.54 -12.83
CA SER A 81 3.13 10.55 -14.27
C SER A 81 4.46 9.88 -14.61
N SER A 82 4.43 8.56 -14.80
CA SER A 82 5.46 7.90 -15.59
C SER A 82 5.10 8.17 -17.04
N GLY A 83 5.42 9.40 -17.46
CA GLY A 83 5.63 9.68 -18.87
C GLY A 83 6.83 8.86 -19.34
N THR A 84 6.60 8.16 -20.44
CA THR A 84 7.54 7.74 -21.51
C THR A 84 8.77 6.92 -21.14
#